data_AF-A0AAU1HXD3-F1
#
_entry.id   AF-A0AAU1HXD3-F1
#
_cell.length_a   1.000
_cell.length_b   1.000
_cell.length_c   1.000
_cell.angle_alpha   90.00
_cell.angle_beta   90.00
_cell.angle_gamma   90.00
#
_symmetry.space_group_name_H-M   'P 1'
#
loop_
_entity.id
_entity.type
_entity.pdbx_description
1 polymer ?
#
loop_
_entity_poly.entity_id
_entity_poly.type
_entity_poly.pdbx_seq_one_letter_code
_entity_poly.pdbx_strand_id
1 'polypeptide(L)' 'MPCPHPAPGPDRPDIPDHPVYQQILTALADAGRPMRARDPCRALDLPILPN' A
#
# COMPACT_ATOMS: atom_id res chain seq x y z
N MET A 1 22.10 8.50 -21.44
CA MET A 1 22.26 7.92 -20.08
C MET A 1 21.22 6.82 -19.95
N PRO A 2 21.58 5.54 -19.72
CA PRO A 2 20.58 4.50 -19.49
C PRO A 2 19.90 4.79 -18.14
N CYS A 3 18.58 4.67 -18.07
CA CYS A 3 17.86 4.73 -16.81
C CYS A 3 18.35 3.59 -15.91
N PRO A 4 18.70 3.84 -14.63
CA PRO A 4 19.07 2.76 -13.73
C PRO A 4 17.90 1.78 -13.63
N HIS A 5 18.16 0.51 -14.00
CA HIS A 5 17.20 -0.57 -13.77
C HIS A 5 17.03 -0.71 -12.25
N PRO A 6 15.79 -0.78 -11.73
CA PRO A 6 15.61 -1.00 -10.30
C PRO A 6 16.30 -2.31 -9.93
N ALA A 7 17.21 -2.26 -8.95
CA ALA A 7 17.80 -3.48 -8.39
C ALA A 7 16.66 -4.39 -7.91
N PRO A 8 16.79 -5.73 -8.04
CA PRO A 8 15.78 -6.65 -7.51
C PRO A 8 15.56 -6.31 -6.04
N GLY A 9 14.36 -5.82 -5.73
CA GLY A 9 13.98 -5.51 -4.35
C GLY A 9 13.99 -6.78 -3.51
N PRO A 10 14.07 -6.66 -2.17
CA PRO A 10 13.94 -7.81 -1.29
C PRO A 10 12.67 -8.61 -1.64
N ASP A 11 12.74 -9.94 -1.45
CA ASP A 11 11.63 -10.87 -1.66
C ASP A 11 10.34 -10.24 -1.10
N ARG A 12 9.38 -10.00 -1.99
CA ARG A 12 8.17 -9.27 -1.63
C ARG A 12 7.49 -10.13 -0.56
N PRO A 13 7.24 -9.61 0.65
CA PRO A 13 6.64 -10.41 1.71
C PRO A 13 5.34 -10.99 1.19
N ASP A 14 5.11 -12.26 1.51
CA ASP A 14 3.89 -12.97 1.13
C ASP A 14 2.69 -12.13 1.56
N ILE A 15 1.76 -11.94 0.62
CA ILE A 15 0.62 -11.06 0.85
C ILE A 15 -0.18 -11.66 2.00
N PRO A 16 -0.37 -10.94 3.11
CA PRO A 16 -1.13 -11.49 4.22
C PRO A 16 -2.51 -11.91 3.73
N ASP A 17 -2.90 -13.17 3.96
CA ASP A 17 -4.26 -13.68 3.73
C ASP A 17 -5.19 -13.10 4.81
N HIS A 18 -5.31 -11.78 4.79
CA HIS A 18 -6.09 -11.03 5.77
C HIS A 18 -7.09 -10.16 5.01
N PRO A 19 -8.38 -10.17 5.39
CA PRO A 19 -9.43 -9.44 4.67
C PRO A 19 -9.18 -7.92 4.62
N VAL A 20 -8.38 -7.38 5.54
CA VAL A 20 -7.97 -5.96 5.54
C VAL A 20 -7.11 -5.62 4.33
N TYR A 21 -6.29 -6.54 3.83
CA TYR A 21 -5.45 -6.30 2.65
C TYR A 21 -6.28 -6.01 1.40
N GLN A 22 -7.31 -6.83 1.17
CA GLN A 22 -8.26 -6.63 0.06
C GLN A 22 -9.05 -5.31 0.21
N GLN A 23 -9.39 -4.91 1.44
CA GLN A 23 -10.05 -3.63 1.71
C GLN A 23 -9.15 -2.42 1.38
N ILE A 24 -7.86 -2.49 1.72
CA ILE A 24 -6.88 -1.46 1.34
C ILE A 24 -6.77 -1.35 -0.18
N LEU A 25 -6.65 -2.48 -0.88
CA LEU A 25 -6.57 -2.50 -2.34
C LEU A 25 -7.84 -1.92 -3.00
N THR A 26 -9.00 -2.28 -2.48
CA THR A 26 -10.29 -1.76 -2.97
C THR A 26 -10.37 -0.26 -2.78
N ALA A 27 -10.01 0.25 -1.60
CA ALA A 27 -10.00 1.69 -1.32
C ALA A 27 -9.01 2.47 -2.20
N LEU A 28 -7.84 1.89 -2.49
CA LEU A 28 -6.86 2.47 -3.40
C LEU A 28 -7.35 2.48 -4.86
N ALA A 29 -8.03 1.41 -5.29
CA ALA A 29 -8.60 1.30 -6.63
C ALA A 29 -9.77 2.28 -6.83
N ASP A 30 -10.68 2.38 -5.86
CA ASP A 30 -11.85 3.27 -5.88
C ASP A 30 -11.44 4.75 -5.96
N ALA A 31 -10.39 5.15 -5.25
CA ALA A 31 -9.94 6.53 -5.24
C ALA A 31 -9.44 7.04 -6.61
N GLY A 32 -9.04 6.14 -7.51
CA GLY A 32 -8.64 6.45 -8.89
C GLY A 32 -7.47 7.43 -9.03
N ARG A 33 -6.74 7.70 -7.94
CA ARG A 33 -5.68 8.71 -7.86
C ARG A 33 -4.58 8.29 -6.90
N PRO A 34 -3.33 8.80 -7.05
CA PRO A 34 -2.30 8.56 -6.06
C PRO A 34 -2.70 9.10 -4.69
N MET A 35 -2.60 8.25 -3.66
CA MET A 35 -2.90 8.58 -2.26
C MET A 35 -1.69 8.33 -1.37
N ARG A 36 -1.61 9.05 -0.24
CA ARG A 36 -0.63 8.74 0.79
C ARG A 36 -1.08 7.49 1.53
N ALA A 37 -0.15 6.67 2.01
CA ALA A 37 -0.46 5.49 2.82
C ALA A 37 -1.36 5.79 4.04
N ARG A 38 -1.33 7.03 4.55
CA ARG A 38 -2.21 7.48 5.64
C ARG A 38 -3.69 7.51 5.26
N ASP A 39 -4.02 7.82 4.01
CA ASP A 39 -5.40 8.03 3.59
C ASP A 39 -6.25 6.74 3.64
N PRO A 40 -5.81 5.59 3.09
CA PRO A 40 -6.55 4.34 3.26
C PRO A 40 -6.57 3.88 4.74
N CYS A 41 -5.50 4.10 5.51
CA CYS A 41 -5.52 3.77 6.94
C CYS A 41 -6.59 4.57 7.70
N ARG A 42 -6.78 5.86 7.38
CA ARG A 42 -7.85 6.68 7.96
C ARG A 42 -9.24 6.22 7.52
N ALA A 43 -9.41 5.87 6.23
CA ALA A 43 -10.68 5.40 5.71
C ALA A 43 -11.12 4.06 6.31
N LEU A 44 -10.15 3.21 6.67
CA LEU A 44 -10.35 1.90 7.27
C LEU A 44 -10.30 1.90 8.80
N ASP A 45 -10.22 3.08 9.43
CA ASP A 45 -10.09 3.25 10.89
C ASP A 45 -8.92 2.44 11.50
N LEU A 46 -7.84 2.27 10.75
CA LEU A 46 -6.66 1.54 11.21
C LEU A 46 -5.81 2.45 12.12
N PRO A 47 -5.27 1.92 13.23
CA PRO A 47 -4.44 2.71 14.15
C PRO A 47 -3.16 3.18 13.45
N ILE A 48 -2.99 4.50 13.34
CA ILE A 48 -1.76 5.12 12.83
C ILE A 48 -0.91 5.52 14.05
N LEU A 49 0.14 4.74 14.32
CA LEU A 49 1.10 5.08 15.36
C LEU A 49 1.87 6.35 14.95
N PRO A 50 2.08 7.32 15.88
CA PRO A 50 3.02 8.40 15.66
C PRO A 50 4.43 7.83 15.54
N ASN A 51 5.22 8.41 14.64
CA ASN A 51 6.61 8.05 14.42
C ASN A 51 7.55 9.01 15.14
#